data_AF-A0A182WDT8-F1
#
_entry.id   AF-A0A182WDT8-F1
#
_cell.length_a   1.000
_cell.length_b   1.000
_cell.length_c   1.000
_cell.angle_alpha   90.00
_cell.angle_beta   90.00
_cell.angle_gamma   90.00
#
_symmetry.space_group_name_H-M   'P 1'
#
loop_
_entity.id
_entity.type
_entity.pdbx_description
1 polymer ?
#
loop_
_entity_poly.entity_id
_entity_poly.type
_entity_poly.pdbx_seq_one_letter_code
_entity_poly.pdbx_strand_id
1 'polypeptide(L)'
;MPKNYDAEKNNPCLKEQELSYKCLSKNNFDHGKCELYYANYNNCKEFWNKVRADRRANGIFPYLPDVPDRESIKAEYMKTKPT
;
A
#
# COMPACT_ATOMS: atom_id res chain seq x y z
N MET A 1 -16.42 11.88 10.67
CA MET A 1 -15.46 10.86 11.15
C MET A 1 -14.22 11.57 11.68
N PRO A 2 -13.67 11.20 12.84
CA PRO A 2 -12.42 11.78 13.33
C PRO A 2 -11.28 11.49 12.36
N LYS A 3 -10.36 12.44 12.21
CA LYS A 3 -9.18 12.30 11.34
C LYS A 3 -8.25 11.23 11.95
N ASN A 4 -7.95 10.18 11.20
CA ASN A 4 -6.97 9.18 11.61
C ASN A 4 -5.56 9.69 11.28
N TYR A 5 -4.88 10.28 12.27
CA TYR A 5 -3.54 10.84 12.09
C TYR A 5 -2.47 9.76 11.82
N ASP A 6 -2.72 8.51 12.23
CA ASP A 6 -1.81 7.39 12.03
C ASP A 6 -2.08 6.61 10.74
N ALA A 7 -2.99 7.10 9.88
CA ALA A 7 -3.35 6.41 8.64
C ALA A 7 -2.13 6.17 7.74
N GLU A 8 -1.26 7.17 7.56
CA GLU A 8 -0.04 7.03 6.76
C GLU A 8 0.93 6.03 7.39
N LYS A 9 1.06 6.03 8.72
CA LYS A 9 1.93 5.11 9.44
C LYS A 9 1.46 3.66 9.33
N ASN A 10 0.16 3.41 9.49
CA ASN A 10 -0.37 2.06 9.59
C ASN A 10 -0.80 1.47 8.24
N ASN A 11 -1.04 2.32 7.23
CA ASN A 11 -1.44 1.88 5.89
C ASN A 11 -0.43 2.32 4.83
N PRO A 12 0.44 1.42 4.35
CA PRO A 12 1.39 1.74 3.29
C PRO A 12 0.76 1.88 1.90
N CYS A 13 -0.55 1.64 1.79
CA CYS A 13 -1.36 1.78 0.58
C CYS A 13 -2.46 2.83 0.74
N LEU A 14 -2.26 3.82 1.64
CA LEU A 14 -3.25 4.86 1.91
C LEU A 14 -3.61 5.62 0.63
N LYS A 15 -2.59 5.96 -0.19
CA LYS A 15 -2.78 6.67 -1.46
C LYS A 15 -3.69 5.89 -2.42
N GLU A 16 -3.44 4.60 -2.64
CA GLU A 16 -4.26 3.76 -3.51
C GLU A 16 -5.67 3.58 -2.95
N GLN A 17 -5.82 3.45 -1.63
CA GLN A 17 -7.12 3.41 -0.97
C GLN A 17 -7.92 4.71 -1.23
N GLU A 18 -7.31 5.87 -1.01
CA GLU A 18 -7.95 7.17 -1.24
C GLU A 18 -8.33 7.37 -2.71
N LEU A 19 -7.50 6.92 -3.64
CA LEU A 19 -7.82 6.95 -5.06
C LEU A 19 -9.02 6.06 -5.40
N SER A 20 -9.13 4.88 -4.78
CA SER A 20 -10.29 3.99 -4.96
C SER A 20 -11.59 4.62 -4.46
N TYR A 21 -11.56 5.29 -3.30
CA TYR A 21 -12.71 6.02 -2.77
C TYR A 21 -13.06 7.23 -3.62
N LYS A 22 -12.06 7.96 -4.11
CA LYS A 22 -12.26 9.09 -5.03
C LYS A 22 -12.90 8.63 -6.34
N CYS A 23 -12.52 7.45 -6.85
CA CYS A 23 -13.16 6.87 -8.03
C CYS A 23 -14.64 6.56 -7.75
N LEU A 24 -14.95 5.88 -6.66
CA LEU A 24 -16.34 5.56 -6.29
C LEU A 24 -17.19 6.82 -6.14
N SER A 25 -16.68 7.81 -5.41
CA SER A 25 -17.35 9.10 -5.20
C SER A 25 -17.68 9.80 -6.52
N LYS A 26 -16.80 9.73 -7.53
CA LYS A 26 -17.02 10.31 -8.85
C LYS A 26 -17.98 9.51 -9.75
N ASN A 27 -18.11 8.22 -9.50
CA ASN A 27 -18.84 7.30 -10.38
C ASN A 27 -20.15 6.80 -9.76
N ASN A 28 -20.73 7.54 -8.81
CA ASN A 28 -21.97 7.15 -8.11
C ASN A 28 -21.88 5.74 -7.50
N PHE A 29 -20.70 5.40 -6.95
CA PHE A 29 -20.41 4.10 -6.35
C PHE A 29 -20.48 2.91 -7.33
N ASP A 30 -20.37 3.16 -8.64
CA ASP A 30 -20.21 2.11 -9.65
C ASP A 30 -18.80 1.48 -9.53
N HIS A 31 -18.76 0.32 -8.90
CA HIS A 31 -17.52 -0.44 -8.67
C HIS A 31 -16.84 -0.89 -9.96
N GLY A 32 -17.61 -1.18 -11.03
CA GLY A 32 -17.06 -1.64 -12.31
C GLY A 32 -16.20 -0.56 -12.98
N LYS A 33 -16.48 0.72 -12.73
CA LYS A 33 -15.67 1.85 -13.23
C LYS A 33 -14.37 2.06 -12.46
N CYS A 34 -14.16 1.33 -11.36
CA CYS A 34 -13.04 1.53 -10.45
C CYS A 34 -12.10 0.33 -10.34
N GLU A 35 -12.23 -0.68 -11.21
CA GLU A 35 -11.43 -1.91 -11.19
C GLU A 35 -9.92 -1.65 -11.19
N LEU A 36 -9.44 -0.70 -12.01
CA LEU A 36 -8.02 -0.34 -12.04
C LEU A 36 -7.51 0.18 -10.69
N TYR A 37 -8.32 0.98 -9.99
CA TYR A 37 -7.95 1.49 -8.66
C TYR A 37 -7.91 0.36 -7.62
N TYR A 38 -8.80 -0.62 -7.72
CA TYR A 38 -8.76 -1.81 -6.88
C TYR A 38 -7.56 -2.71 -7.19
N ALA A 39 -7.23 -2.89 -8.47
CA ALA A 39 -6.03 -3.63 -8.88
C ALA A 39 -4.77 -2.97 -8.28
N ASN A 40 -4.64 -1.65 -8.39
CA ASN A 40 -3.52 -0.91 -7.80
C ASN A 40 -3.47 -1.06 -6.26
N TYR A 41 -4.61 -0.96 -5.58
CA TYR A 41 -4.68 -1.16 -4.13
C TYR A 41 -4.30 -2.59 -3.72
N ASN A 42 -4.75 -3.59 -4.47
CA ASN A 42 -4.41 -5.00 -4.21
C ASN A 42 -2.93 -5.27 -4.46
N ASN A 43 -2.38 -4.81 -5.59
CA ASN A 43 -0.95 -4.92 -5.89
C ASN A 43 -0.08 -4.27 -4.81
N CYS A 44 -0.50 -3.11 -4.30
CA CYS A 44 0.18 -2.46 -3.19
C CYS A 44 0.16 -3.32 -1.92
N LYS A 45 -1.00 -3.86 -1.52
CA LYS A 45 -1.10 -4.74 -0.35
C LYS A 45 -0.24 -5.99 -0.49
N GLU A 46 -0.27 -6.62 -1.66
CA GLU A 46 0.54 -7.81 -1.94
C GLU A 46 2.03 -7.52 -1.83
N PHE A 47 2.48 -6.41 -2.41
CA PHE A 47 3.87 -5.96 -2.28
C PHE A 47 4.28 -5.79 -0.81
N TRP A 48 3.51 -5.03 -0.03
CA TRP A 48 3.87 -4.78 1.37
C TRP A 48 3.73 -6.02 2.25
N ASN A 49 2.85 -6.96 1.91
CA ASN A 49 2.80 -8.26 2.57
C ASN A 49 4.06 -9.07 2.31
N LYS A 50 4.59 -9.09 1.08
CA LYS A 50 5.88 -9.72 0.75
C LYS A 50 7.02 -9.07 1.53
N VAL A 51 7.13 -7.74 1.53
CA VAL A 51 8.14 -7.00 2.31
C VAL A 51 8.07 -7.34 3.80
N ARG A 52 6.86 -7.37 4.38
CA ARG A 52 6.68 -7.73 5.80
C ARG A 52 7.09 -9.16 6.10
N ALA A 53 6.75 -10.10 5.22
CA ALA A 53 7.12 -11.51 5.36
C ALA A 53 8.65 -11.67 5.28
N ASP A 54 9.29 -11.03 4.32
CA ASP A 54 10.74 -11.04 4.15
C ASP A 54 11.47 -10.42 5.34
N ARG A 55 11.04 -9.24 5.80
CA ARG A 55 11.60 -8.59 6.99
C ARG A 55 11.44 -9.46 8.23
N ARG A 56 10.29 -10.14 8.39
CA ARG A 56 10.06 -11.10 9.48
C ARG A 56 11.00 -12.29 9.39
N ALA A 57 11.18 -12.88 8.22
CA ALA A 57 12.07 -14.03 8.00
C ALA A 57 13.54 -13.69 8.32
N ASN A 58 13.94 -12.43 8.10
CA ASN A 58 15.28 -11.93 8.39
C ASN A 58 15.41 -11.28 9.79
N GLY A 59 14.38 -11.31 10.63
CA GLY A 59 14.42 -10.73 11.98
C GLY A 59 14.49 -9.19 12.02
N ILE A 60 14.13 -8.50 10.93
CA ILE A 60 14.24 -7.03 10.81
C ILE A 60 12.96 -6.36 11.34
N PHE A 61 13.08 -5.63 12.46
CA PHE A 61 11.99 -4.86 13.07
C PHE A 61 12.18 -3.34 12.83
N PRO A 62 11.10 -2.54 12.62
CA PRO A 62 9.70 -2.93 12.50
C PRO A 62 9.41 -3.70 11.19
N TYR A 63 8.47 -4.64 11.22
CA TYR A 63 8.14 -5.44 10.02
C TYR A 63 7.52 -4.62 8.90
N LEU A 64 6.74 -3.59 9.25
CA LEU A 64 6.31 -2.56 8.31
C LEU A 64 7.30 -1.38 8.43
N PRO A 65 7.99 -0.98 7.36
CA PRO A 65 8.89 0.16 7.42
C PRO A 65 8.16 1.47 7.76
N ASP A 66 8.89 2.35 8.44
CA ASP A 66 8.43 3.70 8.73
C ASP A 66 8.32 4.52 7.45
N VAL A 67 7.44 5.53 7.46
CA VAL A 67 7.04 6.30 6.27
C VAL A 67 8.23 6.83 5.45
N PRO A 68 9.28 7.44 6.06
CA PRO A 68 10.42 7.97 5.32
C PRO A 68 11.22 6.90 4.56
N ASP A 69 11.24 5.66 5.07
CA ASP A 69 12.07 4.58 4.52
C ASP A 69 11.36 3.78 3.42
N ARG A 70 10.06 4.00 3.22
CA ARG A 70 9.26 3.17 2.32
C ARG A 70 9.68 3.31 0.87
N GLU A 71 10.06 4.50 0.44
CA GLU A 71 10.42 4.77 -0.94
C GLU A 71 11.74 4.09 -1.33
N SER A 72 12.77 4.22 -0.48
CA SER A 72 14.07 3.57 -0.67
C SER A 72 13.93 2.05 -0.64
N ILE A 73 13.26 1.49 0.38
CA ILE A 73 13.02 0.04 0.48
C ILE A 73 12.24 -0.46 -0.72
N LYS A 74 11.21 0.25 -1.18
CA LYS A 74 10.47 -0.15 -2.38
C LYS A 74 11.36 -0.19 -3.60
N ALA A 75 12.20 0.83 -3.81
CA ALA A 75 13.12 0.88 -4.94
C ALA A 75 14.15 -0.27 -4.91
N GLU A 76 14.65 -0.64 -3.72
CA GLU A 76 15.57 -1.76 -3.53
C GLU A 76 14.91 -3.12 -3.78
N TYR A 77 13.69 -3.32 -3.27
CA TYR A 77 12.92 -4.55 -3.48
C TYR A 77 12.63 -4.79 -4.97
N MET A 78 12.29 -3.74 -5.72
CA MET A 78 12.02 -3.84 -7.16
C MET A 78 13.27 -4.20 -7.97
N LYS A 79 14.48 -3.90 -7.48
CA LYS A 79 15.74 -4.29 -8.13
C LYS A 79 16.14 -5.74 -7.84
N THR A 80 15.82 -6.23 -6.64
CA THR A 80 16.36 -7.49 -6.11
C THR A 80 15.43 -8.70 -6.33
N LYS A 81 14.13 -8.46 -6.48
CA LYS A 81 13.13 -9.51 -6.68
C LYS A 81 12.29 -9.16 -7.92
N PRO A 82 12.71 -9.56 -9.13
CA PRO A 82 11.88 -9.38 -10.31
C PRO A 82 10.55 -10.11 -10.07
N THR A 83 9.45 -9.38 -10.34
CA THR A 83 8.07 -9.86 -10.31
C THR A 83 7.83 -11.08 -11.17
#